data_AF-A0A0R3VZ76-F1
#
_entry.id   AF-A0A0R3VZ76-F1
#
_cell.length_a   1.000
_cell.length_b   1.000
_cell.length_c   1.000
_cell.angle_alpha   90.00
_cell.angle_beta   90.00
_cell.angle_gamma   90.00
#
_symmetry.space_group_name_H-M   'P 1'
#
loop_
_entity.id
_entity.type
_entity.pdbx_description
1 polymer ?
#
loop_
_entity_poly.entity_id
_entity_poly.type
_entity_poly.pdbx_seq_one_letter_code
_entity_poly.pdbx_strand_id
1 'polypeptide(L)'
;MERSGKLASVFVRSRHLKKVIIVWQCSNQLPPSSEKLSAEVFNGLPVALSFAPLSKALSPTASTTPSPSNRFLPAHKDISTIAVWSAELDISDSLNLHQIDSAYALWLQHPHRLIGFTARAHIWDSKMGAWNYSVNASSHGNFSMVLLNAAVYHRYYHTLFWRLTTPKMRETIDTLATGEDILFNCVVGYATQSAPLLLTVKGARFPVSAEASSELVNYMGGSTLDVNQRSQITPSVVLAYRHTCLRAFANHFIPLHNTAFANLQAGRHFGLMNSTNVPFLPLYYSNLR
;
A
#
# COMPACT_ATOMS: atom_id res chain seq x y z
N MET A 1 4.09 8.42 -19.32
CA MET A 1 3.18 9.58 -19.46
C MET A 1 1.75 9.18 -19.79
N GLU A 2 1.52 8.19 -20.65
CA GLU A 2 0.15 7.76 -21.01
C GLU A 2 -0.67 7.25 -19.83
N ARG A 3 -0.13 6.32 -19.02
CA ARG A 3 -0.78 5.81 -17.80
C ARG A 3 -1.11 6.90 -16.78
N SER A 4 -0.21 7.87 -16.61
CA SER A 4 -0.45 9.04 -15.74
C SER A 4 -1.56 9.95 -16.27
N GLY A 5 -1.67 10.12 -17.58
CA GLY A 5 -2.76 10.90 -18.19
C GLY A 5 -4.13 10.29 -17.94
N LYS A 6 -4.26 8.96 -18.03
CA LYS A 6 -5.52 8.27 -17.78
C LYS A 6 -5.97 8.40 -16.32
N LEU A 7 -5.08 8.14 -15.36
CA LEU A 7 -5.39 8.33 -13.94
C LEU A 7 -5.75 9.79 -13.63
N ALA A 8 -4.95 10.74 -14.15
CA ALA A 8 -5.19 12.16 -13.97
C ALA A 8 -6.57 12.57 -14.48
N SER A 9 -6.99 12.08 -15.66
CA SER A 9 -8.28 12.41 -16.28
C SER A 9 -9.50 12.14 -15.39
N VAL A 10 -9.41 11.17 -14.48
CA VAL A 10 -10.47 10.86 -13.52
C VAL A 10 -10.34 11.74 -12.27
N PHE A 11 -9.14 11.80 -11.69
CA PHE A 11 -8.89 12.50 -10.43
C PHE A 11 -9.09 14.02 -10.53
N VAL A 12 -8.69 14.65 -11.64
CA VAL A 12 -8.83 16.11 -11.82
C VAL A 12 -10.28 16.58 -11.93
N ARG A 13 -11.22 15.65 -12.15
CA ARG A 13 -12.66 15.96 -12.17
C ARG A 13 -13.24 16.10 -10.76
N SER A 14 -12.54 15.60 -9.73
CA SER A 14 -12.98 15.76 -8.34
C SER A 14 -12.65 17.16 -7.84
N ARG A 15 -13.66 17.88 -7.37
CA ARG A 15 -13.52 19.20 -6.72
C ARG A 15 -12.70 19.16 -5.42
N HIS A 16 -12.49 17.96 -4.88
CA HIS A 16 -11.80 17.71 -3.62
C HIS A 16 -10.28 17.55 -3.80
N LEU A 17 -9.80 17.31 -5.03
CA LEU A 17 -8.38 17.24 -5.31
C LEU A 17 -7.74 18.64 -5.26
N LYS A 18 -6.67 18.80 -4.48
CA LYS A 18 -6.01 20.11 -4.27
C LYS A 18 -4.58 20.18 -4.79
N LYS A 19 -3.87 19.07 -4.79
CA LYS A 19 -2.46 18.97 -5.17
C LYS A 19 -2.16 17.54 -5.57
N VAL A 20 -1.24 17.40 -6.52
CA VAL A 20 -0.68 16.11 -6.93
C VAL A 20 0.78 16.06 -6.51
N ILE A 21 1.21 14.94 -5.95
CA ILE A 21 2.62 14.66 -5.69
C ILE A 21 2.99 13.41 -6.47
N ILE A 22 3.91 13.54 -7.41
CA ILE A 22 4.42 12.42 -8.19
C ILE A 22 5.70 11.93 -7.54
N VAL A 23 5.71 10.66 -7.15
CA VAL A 23 6.88 9.99 -6.62
C VAL A 23 7.64 9.41 -7.79
N TRP A 24 8.72 10.09 -8.20
CA TRP A 24 9.50 9.72 -9.37
C TRP A 24 10.68 8.83 -8.97
N GLN A 25 10.69 7.59 -9.49
CA GLN A 25 11.71 6.59 -9.18
C GLN A 25 12.43 6.06 -10.43
N CYS A 26 12.22 6.68 -11.60
CA CYS A 26 12.93 6.28 -12.81
C CYS A 26 14.37 6.79 -12.76
N SER A 27 15.34 5.88 -12.74
CA SER A 27 16.77 6.19 -12.76
C SER A 27 17.28 6.61 -14.15
N ASN A 28 16.59 6.20 -15.20
CA ASN A 28 17.07 6.32 -16.58
C ASN A 28 16.50 7.54 -17.31
N GLN A 29 15.54 8.24 -16.70
CA GLN A 29 14.87 9.38 -17.31
C GLN A 29 14.48 10.41 -16.25
N LEU A 30 14.76 11.68 -16.54
CA LEU A 30 14.26 12.79 -15.74
C LEU A 30 12.75 12.99 -15.96
N PRO A 31 11.97 13.32 -14.91
CA PRO A 31 10.57 13.66 -15.08
C PRO A 31 10.41 14.95 -15.90
N PRO A 32 9.28 15.13 -16.60
CA PRO A 32 8.85 16.46 -17.03
C PRO A 32 8.75 17.42 -15.83
N SER A 33 8.90 18.72 -16.06
CA SER A 33 8.80 19.70 -14.97
C SER A 33 7.41 19.72 -14.33
N SER A 34 7.34 20.19 -13.08
CA SER A 34 6.07 20.36 -12.36
C SER A 34 5.08 21.22 -13.12
N GLU A 35 5.55 22.28 -13.78
CA GLU A 35 4.73 23.23 -14.54
C GLU A 35 4.15 22.55 -15.78
N LYS A 36 4.96 21.76 -16.48
CA LYS A 36 4.52 21.00 -17.65
C LYS A 36 3.47 19.96 -17.27
N LEU A 37 3.71 19.20 -16.20
CA LEU A 37 2.74 18.22 -15.68
C LEU A 37 1.44 18.88 -15.23
N SER A 38 1.55 20.03 -14.54
CA SER A 38 0.39 20.81 -14.11
C SER A 38 -0.46 21.23 -15.30
N ALA A 39 0.16 21.85 -16.31
CA ALA A 39 -0.54 22.38 -17.47
C ALA A 39 -1.12 21.27 -18.38
N GLU A 40 -0.33 20.25 -18.70
CA GLU A 40 -0.69 19.28 -19.74
C GLU A 40 -1.42 18.04 -19.21
N VAL A 41 -1.20 17.66 -17.95
CA VAL A 41 -1.71 16.39 -17.40
C VAL A 41 -2.75 16.61 -16.31
N PHE A 42 -2.53 17.60 -15.43
CA PHE A 42 -3.37 17.80 -14.24
C PHE A 42 -4.24 19.05 -14.29
N ASN A 43 -4.51 19.58 -15.49
CA ASN A 43 -5.47 20.67 -15.74
C ASN A 43 -5.25 21.91 -14.85
N GLY A 44 -3.99 22.33 -14.70
CA GLY A 44 -3.57 23.49 -13.90
C GLY A 44 -3.50 23.25 -12.38
N LEU A 45 -3.74 22.03 -11.90
CA LEU A 45 -3.57 21.72 -10.47
C LEU A 45 -2.10 21.81 -10.04
N PRO A 46 -1.80 22.26 -8.81
CA PRO A 46 -0.45 22.23 -8.27
C PRO A 46 0.14 20.82 -8.30
N VAL A 47 1.32 20.68 -8.91
CA VAL A 47 2.09 19.42 -8.98
C VAL A 47 3.42 19.60 -8.26
N ALA A 48 3.79 18.63 -7.43
CA ALA A 48 5.13 18.52 -6.87
C ALA A 48 5.77 17.19 -7.25
N LEU A 49 7.09 17.18 -7.39
CA LEU A 49 7.88 15.98 -7.63
C LEU A 49 8.58 15.58 -6.32
N SER A 50 8.47 14.30 -5.97
CA SER A 50 9.18 13.69 -4.84
C SER A 50 10.15 12.66 -5.38
N PHE A 51 11.40 12.74 -4.95
CA PHE A 51 12.47 11.84 -5.36
C PHE A 51 12.95 11.01 -4.17
N ALA A 52 13.47 9.81 -4.46
CA ALA A 52 14.18 9.02 -3.48
C ALA A 52 15.41 9.80 -2.97
N PRO A 53 15.79 9.69 -1.68
CA PRO A 53 17.00 10.34 -1.17
C PRO A 53 18.23 9.81 -1.90
N LEU A 54 19.05 10.71 -2.43
CA LEU A 54 20.40 10.35 -2.89
C LEU A 54 21.18 9.83 -1.68
N SER A 55 21.75 8.63 -1.78
CA SER A 55 22.57 8.07 -0.70
C SER A 55 23.74 9.03 -0.41
N LYS A 56 23.77 9.61 0.79
CA LYS A 56 24.83 10.54 1.23
C LYS A 56 26.22 9.90 1.27
N ALA A 57 26.33 8.58 1.13
CA ALA A 57 27.53 7.81 1.40
C ALA A 57 28.17 7.13 0.18
N LEU A 58 27.64 7.28 -1.04
CA LEU A 58 28.28 6.70 -2.22
C LEU A 58 28.57 7.75 -3.30
N SER A 59 29.68 7.49 -4.00
CA SER A 59 30.19 8.20 -5.18
C SER A 59 29.10 8.65 -6.16
N PRO A 60 29.37 9.68 -7.00
CA PRO A 60 28.45 10.20 -8.03
C PRO A 60 28.01 9.17 -9.11
N THR A 61 28.39 7.89 -8.95
CA THR A 61 28.06 6.75 -9.81
C THR A 61 27.07 5.76 -9.16
N ALA A 62 26.65 5.95 -7.90
CA ALA A 62 25.73 5.04 -7.25
C ALA A 62 24.27 5.35 -7.63
N SER A 63 23.67 4.44 -8.39
CA SER A 63 22.24 4.46 -8.69
C SER A 63 21.42 4.40 -7.41
N THR A 64 20.50 5.33 -7.21
CA THR A 64 19.51 5.24 -6.13
C THR A 64 18.58 4.07 -6.42
N THR A 65 18.58 3.05 -5.57
CA THR A 65 17.70 1.89 -5.71
C THR A 65 16.24 2.32 -5.50
N PRO A 66 15.34 2.07 -6.48
CA PRO A 66 13.92 2.30 -6.30
C PRO A 66 13.39 1.50 -5.10
N SER A 67 12.52 2.11 -4.31
CA SER A 67 11.86 1.48 -3.17
C SER A 67 10.35 1.75 -3.23
N PRO A 68 9.50 0.73 -3.05
CA PRO A 68 8.06 0.94 -2.89
C PRO A 68 7.74 1.90 -1.73
N SER A 69 8.56 1.89 -0.66
CA SER A 69 8.40 2.75 0.51
C SER A 69 8.57 4.25 0.22
N ASN A 70 9.18 4.61 -0.91
CA ASN A 70 9.40 6.01 -1.29
C ASN A 70 8.10 6.80 -1.46
N ARG A 71 6.96 6.11 -1.66
CA ARG A 71 5.64 6.75 -1.71
C ARG A 71 5.24 7.45 -0.40
N PHE A 72 5.90 7.12 0.71
CA PHE A 72 5.67 7.73 2.02
C PHE A 72 6.70 8.81 2.40
N LEU A 73 7.63 9.17 1.51
CA LEU A 73 8.62 10.24 1.75
C LEU A 73 8.01 11.65 1.86
N PRO A 74 7.00 12.04 1.04
CA PRO A 74 6.45 13.39 1.14
C PRO A 74 5.97 13.67 2.56
N ALA A 75 6.54 14.72 3.17
CA ALA A 75 6.30 15.04 4.56
C ALA A 75 5.04 15.91 4.70
N HIS A 76 4.62 16.14 5.96
CA HIS A 76 3.44 16.96 6.25
C HIS A 76 3.54 18.39 5.67
N LYS A 77 4.75 18.93 5.50
CA LYS A 77 4.98 20.24 4.87
C LYS A 77 4.72 20.24 3.35
N ASP A 78 4.86 19.08 2.71
CA ASP A 78 4.67 18.93 1.27
C ASP A 78 3.21 18.61 0.93
N ILE A 79 2.46 18.08 1.91
CA ILE A 79 1.04 17.68 1.80
C ILE A 79 0.15 18.68 2.54
N SER A 80 -0.43 19.63 1.80
CA SER A 80 -1.28 20.68 2.37
C SER A 80 -2.61 20.17 2.92
N THR A 81 -3.11 19.03 2.46
CA THR A 81 -4.38 18.43 2.89
C THR A 81 -4.20 17.42 4.03
N ILE A 82 -5.24 17.20 4.83
CA ILE A 82 -5.24 16.13 5.85
C ILE A 82 -5.41 14.75 5.20
N ALA A 83 -6.32 14.65 4.22
CA ALA A 83 -6.51 13.44 3.42
C ALA A 83 -5.41 13.31 2.36
N VAL A 84 -4.93 12.09 2.17
CA VAL A 84 -4.02 11.68 1.10
C VAL A 84 -4.69 10.59 0.30
N TRP A 85 -4.72 10.77 -1.02
CA TRP A 85 -5.01 9.71 -1.96
C TRP A 85 -3.70 9.07 -2.42
N SER A 86 -3.57 7.77 -2.18
CA SER A 86 -2.54 6.93 -2.77
C SER A 86 -3.13 6.21 -3.96
N ALA A 87 -2.52 6.36 -5.13
CA ALA A 87 -2.99 5.72 -6.34
C ALA A 87 -1.79 5.23 -7.19
N GLU A 88 -1.90 4.02 -7.71
CA GLU A 88 -0.98 3.48 -8.71
C GLU A 88 -1.47 3.81 -10.13
N LEU A 89 -0.52 3.96 -11.06
CA LEU A 89 -0.82 4.45 -12.41
C LEU A 89 -1.58 3.43 -13.28
N ASP A 90 -1.52 2.15 -12.92
CA ASP A 90 -2.15 1.05 -13.66
C ASP A 90 -3.62 0.82 -13.29
N ILE A 91 -4.11 1.41 -12.19
CA ILE A 91 -5.47 1.15 -11.72
C ILE A 91 -6.54 2.04 -12.40
N SER A 92 -6.11 2.94 -13.28
CA SER A 92 -6.95 4.00 -13.85
C SER A 92 -8.20 3.51 -14.60
N ASP A 93 -8.21 2.26 -15.06
CA ASP A 93 -9.33 1.62 -15.75
C ASP A 93 -10.44 1.16 -14.81
N SER A 94 -10.13 1.08 -13.51
CA SER A 94 -11.02 0.54 -12.48
C SER A 94 -11.66 1.59 -11.56
N LEU A 95 -11.21 2.85 -11.65
CA LEU A 95 -11.77 3.96 -10.88
C LEU A 95 -12.55 4.96 -11.74
N ASN A 96 -13.70 5.38 -11.22
CA ASN A 96 -14.48 6.49 -11.72
C ASN A 96 -14.62 7.59 -10.66
N LEU A 97 -15.08 8.78 -11.09
CA LEU A 97 -15.23 9.95 -10.23
C LEU A 97 -16.15 9.68 -9.02
N HIS A 98 -17.27 8.98 -9.22
CA HIS A 98 -18.20 8.67 -8.14
C HIS A 98 -17.55 7.82 -7.05
N GLN A 99 -16.73 6.83 -7.43
CA GLN A 99 -15.98 5.99 -6.48
C GLN A 99 -14.96 6.81 -5.69
N ILE A 100 -14.22 7.71 -6.36
CA ILE A 100 -13.25 8.60 -5.71
C ILE A 100 -13.96 9.49 -4.68
N ASP A 101 -15.03 10.18 -5.09
CA ASP A 101 -15.75 11.09 -4.20
C ASP A 101 -16.47 10.33 -3.05
N SER A 102 -16.98 9.13 -3.32
CA SER A 102 -17.60 8.27 -2.29
C SER A 102 -16.60 7.78 -1.26
N ALA A 103 -15.40 7.35 -1.68
CA ALA A 103 -14.35 6.92 -0.76
C ALA A 103 -13.86 8.10 0.09
N TYR A 104 -13.72 9.28 -0.50
CA TYR A 104 -13.39 10.48 0.25
C TYR A 104 -14.50 10.87 1.25
N ALA A 105 -15.77 10.79 0.86
CA ALA A 105 -16.91 11.06 1.75
C ALA A 105 -16.98 10.05 2.92
N LEU A 106 -16.70 8.77 2.67
CA LEU A 106 -16.60 7.77 3.73
C LEU A 106 -15.39 8.05 4.65
N TRP A 107 -14.29 8.54 4.08
CA TRP A 107 -13.10 8.90 4.85
C TRP A 107 -13.36 10.09 5.76
N LEU A 108 -14.14 11.08 5.32
CA LEU A 108 -14.55 12.21 6.18
C LEU A 108 -15.30 11.74 7.44
N GLN A 109 -16.05 10.63 7.36
CA GLN A 109 -16.76 10.04 8.50
C GLN A 109 -15.83 9.20 9.39
N HIS A 110 -14.73 8.70 8.84
CA HIS A 110 -13.77 7.82 9.52
C HIS A 110 -12.32 8.24 9.24
N PRO A 111 -11.90 9.46 9.63
CA PRO A 111 -10.62 10.03 9.18
C PRO A 111 -9.40 9.30 9.72
N HIS A 112 -9.57 8.53 10.80
CA HIS A 112 -8.53 7.66 11.34
C HIS A 112 -8.39 6.33 10.58
N ARG A 113 -9.36 5.91 9.77
CA ARG A 113 -9.30 4.62 9.07
C ARG A 113 -8.68 4.75 7.68
N LEU A 114 -8.02 3.68 7.26
CA LEU A 114 -7.60 3.49 5.88
C LEU A 114 -8.82 2.99 5.08
N ILE A 115 -9.12 3.65 3.96
CA ILE A 115 -10.22 3.26 3.06
C ILE A 115 -9.64 2.90 1.70
N GLY A 116 -9.99 1.72 1.19
CA GLY A 116 -9.52 1.26 -0.11
C GLY A 116 -10.55 0.40 -0.83
N PHE A 117 -10.14 -0.11 -2.00
CA PHE A 117 -11.01 -0.85 -2.91
C PHE A 117 -10.65 -2.33 -3.04
N THR A 118 -9.41 -2.70 -2.73
CA THR A 118 -8.90 -4.05 -2.94
C THR A 118 -8.60 -4.72 -1.60
N ALA A 119 -9.43 -5.68 -1.21
CA ALA A 119 -9.35 -6.35 0.09
C ALA A 119 -8.35 -7.51 0.09
N ARG A 120 -7.57 -7.62 1.17
CA ARG A 120 -6.61 -8.70 1.42
C ARG A 120 -6.67 -9.15 2.87
N ALA A 121 -6.15 -10.33 3.16
CA ALA A 121 -6.16 -10.91 4.50
C ALA A 121 -4.78 -11.46 4.89
N HIS A 122 -4.49 -11.43 6.19
CA HIS A 122 -3.48 -12.29 6.80
C HIS A 122 -4.21 -13.54 7.34
N ILE A 123 -3.55 -14.69 7.39
CA ILE A 123 -4.13 -15.95 7.88
C ILE A 123 -3.08 -16.70 8.68
N TRP A 124 -3.49 -17.29 9.80
CA TRP A 124 -2.62 -18.15 10.59
C TRP A 124 -2.55 -19.53 9.96
N ASP A 125 -1.35 -19.99 9.61
CA ASP A 125 -1.11 -21.37 9.22
C ASP A 125 -0.64 -22.14 10.45
N SER A 126 -1.53 -22.97 11.01
CA SER A 126 -1.23 -23.78 12.19
C SER A 126 -0.20 -24.88 11.94
N LYS A 127 -0.01 -25.31 10.69
CA LYS A 127 0.99 -26.33 10.34
C LYS A 127 2.38 -25.71 10.28
N MET A 128 2.48 -24.49 9.75
CA MET A 128 3.74 -23.75 9.68
C MET A 128 4.06 -22.96 10.95
N GLY A 129 3.07 -22.74 11.82
CA GLY A 129 3.21 -21.85 12.98
C GLY A 129 3.54 -20.42 12.55
N ALA A 130 2.97 -19.95 11.43
CA ALA A 130 3.35 -18.69 10.81
C ALA A 130 2.18 -17.95 10.13
N TRP A 131 2.35 -16.64 9.98
CA TRP A 131 1.44 -15.78 9.22
C TRP A 131 1.63 -15.96 7.71
N ASN A 132 0.50 -16.01 6.99
CA ASN A 132 0.43 -16.07 5.54
C ASN A 132 -0.42 -14.94 4.97
N TYR A 133 0.00 -14.42 3.82
CA TYR A 133 -0.76 -13.46 3.02
C TYR A 133 -1.82 -14.20 2.19
N SER A 134 -3.02 -13.64 2.09
CA SER A 134 -4.08 -14.15 1.22
C SER A 134 -4.58 -13.06 0.28
N VAL A 135 -4.52 -13.38 -1.02
CA VAL A 135 -5.11 -12.57 -2.09
C VAL A 135 -6.64 -12.63 -2.08
N ASN A 136 -7.23 -13.70 -1.55
CA ASN A 136 -8.66 -13.95 -1.58
C ASN A 136 -9.32 -13.66 -0.23
N ALA A 137 -9.45 -12.37 0.13
CA ALA A 137 -10.17 -12.01 1.36
C ALA A 137 -11.65 -12.43 1.32
N SER A 138 -12.26 -12.45 0.12
CA SER A 138 -13.67 -12.80 -0.06
C SER A 138 -14.00 -14.23 0.36
N SER A 139 -13.10 -15.20 0.13
CA SER A 139 -13.30 -16.58 0.56
C SER A 139 -13.29 -16.77 2.08
N HIS A 140 -12.77 -15.79 2.84
CA HIS A 140 -12.74 -15.83 4.30
C HIS A 140 -13.88 -15.06 4.95
N GLY A 141 -14.70 -14.36 4.16
CA GLY A 141 -15.82 -13.54 4.65
C GLY A 141 -15.39 -12.28 5.41
N ASN A 142 -14.08 -12.05 5.58
CA ASN A 142 -13.49 -10.90 6.24
C ASN A 142 -12.18 -10.49 5.56
N PHE A 143 -11.73 -9.27 5.79
CA PHE A 143 -10.46 -8.74 5.31
C PHE A 143 -9.74 -8.02 6.44
N SER A 144 -8.43 -7.94 6.38
CA SER A 144 -7.63 -7.25 7.40
C SER A 144 -6.74 -6.15 6.83
N MET A 145 -6.69 -6.06 5.51
CA MET A 145 -5.85 -5.14 4.77
C MET A 145 -6.62 -4.62 3.55
N VAL A 146 -6.30 -3.41 3.13
CA VAL A 146 -6.62 -2.90 1.79
C VAL A 146 -5.34 -2.50 1.08
N LEU A 147 -5.24 -2.78 -0.22
CA LEU A 147 -4.09 -2.36 -1.02
C LEU A 147 -4.04 -0.83 -1.14
N LEU A 148 -2.84 -0.29 -1.29
CA LEU A 148 -2.61 1.15 -1.51
C LEU A 148 -2.57 1.56 -2.97
N ASN A 149 -2.93 0.63 -3.87
CA ASN A 149 -3.08 0.86 -5.30
C ASN A 149 -4.21 1.87 -5.59
N ALA A 150 -5.23 1.93 -4.72
CA ALA A 150 -6.14 3.05 -4.55
C ALA A 150 -6.68 3.08 -3.13
N ALA A 151 -6.24 4.06 -2.35
CA ALA A 151 -6.69 4.24 -0.99
C ALA A 151 -6.65 5.70 -0.56
N VAL A 152 -7.54 6.06 0.36
CA VAL A 152 -7.55 7.37 1.05
C VAL A 152 -7.31 7.18 2.54
N TYR A 153 -6.44 8.01 3.10
CA TYR A 153 -6.02 7.94 4.50
C TYR A 153 -5.49 9.28 5.02
N HIS A 154 -5.21 9.35 6.31
CA HIS A 154 -4.68 10.55 6.96
C HIS A 154 -3.18 10.73 6.67
N ARG A 155 -2.75 11.93 6.29
CA ARG A 155 -1.33 12.27 6.02
C ARG A 155 -0.34 11.93 7.14
N TYR A 156 -0.85 11.80 8.37
CA TYR A 156 -0.01 11.56 9.55
C TYR A 156 0.60 10.17 9.52
N TYR A 157 -0.02 9.23 8.79
CA TYR A 157 0.50 7.89 8.60
C TYR A 157 1.80 7.85 7.80
N HIS A 158 2.14 8.86 7.00
CA HIS A 158 3.51 8.98 6.45
C HIS A 158 4.54 9.19 7.56
N THR A 159 4.24 10.07 8.52
CA THR A 159 5.13 10.31 9.67
C THR A 159 5.24 9.07 10.55
N LEU A 160 4.11 8.41 10.83
CA LEU A 160 4.10 7.17 11.61
C LEU A 160 4.81 6.03 10.89
N PHE A 161 4.73 5.93 9.56
CA PHE A 161 5.46 4.93 8.79
C PHE A 161 6.96 5.01 9.08
N TRP A 162 7.57 6.21 8.98
CA TRP A 162 9.01 6.34 9.25
C TRP A 162 9.38 6.27 10.73
N ARG A 163 8.47 6.64 11.64
CA ARG A 163 8.72 6.59 13.09
C ARG A 163 8.54 5.22 13.72
N LEU A 164 7.56 4.44 13.26
CA LEU A 164 7.20 3.15 13.86
C LEU A 164 7.88 1.96 13.17
N THR A 165 8.47 2.15 11.99
CA THR A 165 9.15 1.06 11.27
C THR A 165 10.66 1.11 11.47
N THR A 166 11.30 -0.05 11.56
CA THR A 166 12.76 -0.15 11.68
C THR A 166 13.44 -0.14 10.31
N PRO A 167 14.73 0.21 10.22
CA PRO A 167 15.51 0.04 8.99
C PRO A 167 15.44 -1.38 8.42
N LYS A 168 15.41 -2.41 9.29
CA LYS A 168 15.36 -3.81 8.86
C LYS A 168 14.06 -4.18 8.15
N MET A 169 12.93 -3.65 8.62
CA MET A 169 11.63 -3.87 7.96
C MET A 169 11.61 -3.22 6.57
N ARG A 170 12.18 -2.01 6.44
CA ARG A 170 12.26 -1.31 5.16
C ARG A 170 13.25 -1.96 4.20
N GLU A 171 14.40 -2.42 4.68
CA GLU A 171 15.36 -3.21 3.90
C GLU A 171 14.72 -4.51 3.36
N THR A 172 13.82 -5.13 4.12
CA THR A 172 13.05 -6.29 3.66
C THR A 172 12.15 -5.93 2.47
N ILE A 173 11.46 -4.78 2.53
CA ILE A 173 10.65 -4.27 1.42
C ILE A 173 11.52 -3.94 0.21
N ASP A 174 12.67 -3.29 0.42
CA ASP A 174 13.57 -2.89 -0.66
C ASP A 174 14.15 -4.11 -1.37
N THR A 175 14.56 -5.13 -0.60
CA THR A 175 15.13 -6.39 -1.11
C THR A 175 14.09 -7.20 -1.88
N LEU A 176 12.88 -7.34 -1.33
CA LEU A 176 11.82 -8.15 -1.92
C LEU A 176 10.99 -7.38 -2.96
N ALA A 177 11.17 -6.06 -3.02
CA ALA A 177 10.44 -5.13 -3.87
C ALA A 177 8.92 -5.31 -3.80
N THR A 178 8.38 -5.49 -2.59
CA THR A 178 6.95 -5.60 -2.28
C THR A 178 6.70 -5.47 -0.77
N GLY A 179 5.45 -5.23 -0.36
CA GLY A 179 4.99 -5.35 1.03
C GLY A 179 5.00 -4.04 1.82
N GLU A 180 5.24 -2.91 1.17
CA GLU A 180 5.12 -1.59 1.79
C GLU A 180 3.68 -1.27 2.18
N ASP A 181 2.72 -1.76 1.40
CA ASP A 181 1.28 -1.67 1.68
C ASP A 181 0.87 -2.53 2.87
N ILE A 182 1.42 -3.74 3.01
CA ILE A 182 1.25 -4.60 4.21
C ILE A 182 1.78 -3.85 5.43
N LEU A 183 3.00 -3.32 5.34
CA LEU A 183 3.62 -2.59 6.45
C LEU A 183 2.82 -1.34 6.82
N PHE A 184 2.30 -0.63 5.82
CA PHE A 184 1.46 0.54 6.05
C PHE A 184 0.14 0.19 6.73
N ASN A 185 -0.51 -0.92 6.34
CA ASN A 185 -1.69 -1.42 7.05
C ASN A 185 -1.36 -1.76 8.53
N CYS A 186 -0.19 -2.35 8.80
CA CYS A 186 0.26 -2.58 10.17
C CYS A 186 0.46 -1.26 10.94
N VAL A 187 1.07 -0.26 10.33
CA VAL A 187 1.28 1.07 10.95
C VAL A 187 -0.05 1.73 11.32
N VAL A 188 -1.02 1.73 10.39
CA VAL A 188 -2.35 2.29 10.64
C VAL A 188 -3.09 1.50 11.70
N GLY A 189 -3.10 0.17 11.60
CA GLY A 189 -3.75 -0.71 12.57
C GLY A 189 -3.15 -0.56 13.96
N TYR A 190 -1.82 -0.44 14.07
CA TYR A 190 -1.14 -0.20 15.34
C TYR A 190 -1.55 1.12 15.98
N ALA A 191 -1.59 2.19 15.20
CA ALA A 191 -1.93 3.52 15.68
C ALA A 191 -3.41 3.68 16.06
N THR A 192 -4.31 2.91 15.44
CA THR A 192 -5.77 3.11 15.55
C THR A 192 -6.49 1.97 16.25
N GLN A 193 -5.82 0.84 16.43
CA GLN A 193 -6.42 -0.42 16.90
C GLN A 193 -7.69 -0.81 16.11
N SER A 194 -7.74 -0.43 14.84
CA SER A 194 -8.95 -0.52 14.01
C SER A 194 -8.65 -1.15 12.65
N ALA A 195 -9.63 -1.86 12.12
CA ALA A 195 -9.57 -2.44 10.78
C ALA A 195 -9.77 -1.37 9.68
N PRO A 196 -9.24 -1.58 8.47
CA PRO A 196 -9.54 -0.74 7.32
C PRO A 196 -11.02 -0.87 6.90
N LEU A 197 -11.48 0.09 6.09
CA LEU A 197 -12.79 0.03 5.43
C LEU A 197 -12.60 -0.30 3.95
N LEU A 198 -13.45 -1.19 3.46
CA LEU A 198 -13.54 -1.51 2.05
C LEU A 198 -14.72 -0.76 1.46
N LEU A 199 -14.51 -0.02 0.38
CA LEU A 199 -15.62 0.51 -0.40
C LEU A 199 -15.96 -0.50 -1.50
N THR A 200 -17.04 -1.26 -1.30
CA THR A 200 -17.56 -2.12 -2.37
C THR A 200 -18.47 -1.33 -3.31
N VAL A 201 -18.31 -1.58 -4.60
CA VAL A 201 -19.07 -0.85 -5.63
C VAL A 201 -20.05 -1.83 -6.24
N LYS A 202 -21.35 -1.60 -6.05
CA LYS A 202 -22.41 -2.38 -6.69
C LYS A 202 -22.19 -2.37 -8.21
N GLY A 203 -22.02 -3.56 -8.80
CA GLY A 203 -21.79 -3.73 -10.24
C GLY A 203 -20.34 -3.67 -10.70
N ALA A 204 -19.39 -3.25 -9.86
CA ALA A 204 -17.97 -3.37 -10.18
C ALA A 204 -17.51 -4.80 -9.91
N ARG A 205 -17.50 -5.63 -10.94
CA ARG A 205 -16.53 -6.74 -10.97
C ARG A 205 -15.18 -6.06 -11.14
N PHE A 206 -14.38 -5.95 -10.06
CA PHE A 206 -12.94 -5.90 -10.27
C PHE A 206 -12.64 -7.14 -11.10
N PRO A 207 -12.17 -7.01 -12.35
CA PRO A 207 -11.94 -8.18 -13.16
C PRO A 207 -10.99 -9.05 -12.34
N VAL A 208 -11.44 -10.28 -12.08
CA VAL A 208 -10.53 -11.39 -11.85
C VAL A 208 -9.85 -11.60 -13.21
N SER A 209 -9.00 -10.64 -13.58
CA SER A 209 -8.25 -10.68 -14.82
C SER A 209 -7.31 -11.88 -14.73
N ALA A 210 -7.11 -12.56 -15.85
CA ALA A 210 -6.09 -13.60 -15.96
C ALA A 210 -4.66 -13.01 -15.84
N GLU A 211 -4.52 -11.68 -15.89
CA GLU A 211 -3.30 -10.97 -15.51
C GLU A 211 -3.19 -10.92 -13.98
N ALA A 212 -1.99 -11.21 -13.47
CA ALA A 212 -1.73 -11.20 -12.03
C ALA A 212 -2.15 -9.86 -11.40
N SER A 213 -2.80 -9.92 -10.22
CA SER A 213 -3.17 -8.72 -9.47
C SER A 213 -1.94 -7.82 -9.27
N SER A 214 -2.10 -6.49 -9.34
CA SER A 214 -0.97 -5.55 -9.44
C SER A 214 0.06 -5.71 -8.31
N GLU A 215 -0.37 -6.14 -7.12
CA GLU A 215 0.52 -6.39 -5.98
C GLU A 215 1.42 -7.63 -6.12
N LEU A 216 1.13 -8.51 -7.08
CA LEU A 216 1.93 -9.68 -7.41
C LEU A 216 2.91 -9.41 -8.56
N VAL A 217 3.06 -8.15 -8.96
CA VAL A 217 4.12 -7.68 -9.84
C VAL A 217 5.26 -7.17 -8.98
N ASN A 218 6.49 -7.64 -9.24
CA ASN A 218 7.66 -7.15 -8.52
C ASN A 218 7.98 -5.71 -8.95
N TYR A 219 8.12 -4.79 -7.99
CA TYR A 219 8.38 -3.37 -8.31
C TYR A 219 9.71 -3.13 -9.04
N MET A 220 10.68 -4.05 -8.95
CA MET A 220 11.95 -3.98 -9.69
C MET A 220 11.90 -4.67 -11.07
N GLY A 221 10.70 -4.94 -11.62
CA GLY A 221 10.38 -5.80 -12.77
C GLY A 221 11.13 -5.63 -14.11
N GLY A 222 12.25 -4.92 -14.17
CA GLY A 222 13.21 -4.91 -15.28
C GLY A 222 14.58 -5.56 -15.00
N SER A 223 14.99 -5.74 -13.74
CA SER A 223 16.35 -6.23 -13.41
C SER A 223 16.52 -7.76 -13.42
N THR A 224 15.45 -8.51 -13.68
CA THR A 224 15.44 -9.99 -13.60
C THR A 224 14.92 -10.64 -14.88
N LEU A 225 15.11 -9.98 -16.04
CA LEU A 225 14.81 -10.58 -17.33
C LEU A 225 15.91 -11.58 -17.69
N ASP A 226 15.53 -12.82 -18.04
CA ASP A 226 16.46 -13.78 -18.62
C ASP A 226 16.89 -13.38 -20.05
N VAL A 227 17.80 -14.15 -20.65
CA VAL A 227 18.28 -13.91 -22.03
C VAL A 227 17.13 -13.88 -23.07
N ASN A 228 15.97 -14.45 -22.72
CA ASN A 228 14.77 -14.51 -23.54
C ASN A 228 13.70 -13.47 -23.13
N GLN A 229 14.06 -12.44 -22.35
CA GLN A 229 13.17 -11.39 -21.87
C GLN A 229 11.99 -11.88 -21.00
N ARG A 230 12.12 -13.03 -20.32
CA ARG A 230 11.13 -13.50 -19.34
C ARG A 230 11.52 -13.00 -17.94
N SER A 231 10.57 -12.42 -17.23
CA SER A 231 10.77 -12.12 -15.81
C SER A 231 10.97 -13.43 -15.05
N GLN A 232 12.14 -13.59 -14.41
CA GLN A 232 12.40 -14.72 -13.52
C GLN A 232 11.49 -14.70 -12.28
N ILE A 233 10.93 -13.54 -11.94
CA ILE A 233 10.02 -13.38 -10.80
C ILE A 233 8.58 -13.53 -11.30
N THR A 234 7.96 -14.65 -10.92
CA THR A 234 6.56 -14.96 -11.20
C THR A 234 5.63 -14.40 -10.11
N PRO A 235 4.31 -14.28 -10.37
CA PRO A 235 3.34 -13.88 -9.35
C PRO A 235 3.35 -14.75 -8.09
N SER A 236 3.63 -16.06 -8.22
CA SER A 236 3.75 -16.98 -7.09
C SER A 236 5.00 -16.69 -6.25
N VAL A 237 6.10 -16.25 -6.86
CA VAL A 237 7.30 -15.81 -6.14
C VAL A 237 7.01 -14.51 -5.39
N VAL A 238 6.31 -13.55 -6.00
CA VAL A 238 5.91 -12.30 -5.30
C VAL A 238 4.95 -12.61 -4.14
N LEU A 239 4.04 -13.57 -4.31
CA LEU A 239 3.20 -14.05 -3.21
C LEU A 239 4.07 -14.62 -2.06
N ALA A 240 5.07 -15.44 -2.36
CA ALA A 240 6.06 -15.92 -1.39
C ALA A 240 6.78 -14.77 -0.66
N TYR A 241 7.16 -13.72 -1.37
CA TYR A 241 7.76 -12.53 -0.78
C TYR A 241 6.81 -11.81 0.17
N ARG A 242 5.52 -11.70 -0.18
CA ARG A 242 4.50 -11.09 0.71
C ARG A 242 4.25 -11.93 1.97
N HIS A 243 4.31 -13.26 1.89
CA HIS A 243 4.35 -14.12 3.07
C HIS A 243 5.55 -13.78 3.97
N THR A 244 6.74 -13.63 3.39
CA THR A 244 7.97 -13.26 4.10
C THR A 244 7.86 -11.89 4.77
N CYS A 245 7.32 -10.87 4.08
CA CYS A 245 7.09 -9.55 4.64
C CYS A 245 6.20 -9.60 5.90
N LEU A 246 5.05 -10.27 5.84
CA LEU A 246 4.17 -10.43 7.02
C LEU A 246 4.91 -11.03 8.21
N ARG A 247 5.66 -12.11 8.00
CA ARG A 247 6.40 -12.80 9.06
C ARG A 247 7.50 -11.92 9.64
N ALA A 248 8.22 -11.17 8.80
CA ALA A 248 9.26 -10.25 9.24
C ALA A 248 8.68 -9.10 10.09
N PHE A 249 7.49 -8.60 9.74
CA PHE A 249 6.84 -7.51 10.46
C PHE A 249 6.23 -7.95 11.78
N ALA A 250 5.75 -9.20 11.87
CA ALA A 250 5.12 -9.76 13.07
C ALA A 250 6.04 -9.80 14.31
N ASN A 251 7.36 -9.74 14.08
CA ASN A 251 8.36 -9.77 15.15
C ASN A 251 8.73 -8.38 15.70
N HIS A 252 8.17 -7.30 15.13
CA HIS A 252 8.57 -5.93 15.45
C HIS A 252 7.55 -5.15 16.27
N PHE A 253 6.25 -5.45 16.09
CA PHE A 253 5.20 -4.76 16.83
C PHE A 253 4.96 -5.42 18.19
N ILE A 254 4.65 -4.61 19.21
CA ILE A 254 4.33 -5.07 20.56
C ILE A 254 2.87 -4.73 20.86
N PRO A 255 2.05 -5.63 21.44
CA PRO A 255 0.69 -5.30 21.82
C PRO A 255 0.62 -4.07 22.74
N LEU A 256 -0.20 -3.08 22.37
CA LEU A 256 -0.31 -1.84 23.15
C LEU A 256 -1.07 -2.05 24.48
N HIS A 257 -2.02 -2.99 24.57
CA HIS A 257 -2.81 -3.32 25.80
C HIS A 257 -3.26 -4.80 25.86
N ASN A 258 -3.62 -5.29 27.07
CA ASN A 258 -4.19 -6.63 27.39
C ASN A 258 -5.59 -6.90 26.80
N THR A 259 -6.03 -6.17 25.77
CA THR A 259 -7.46 -6.05 25.42
C THR A 259 -7.91 -6.95 24.28
N ALA A 260 -7.41 -8.17 24.23
CA ALA A 260 -7.67 -8.96 23.04
C ALA A 260 -8.29 -10.32 23.48
N PHE A 261 -9.24 -10.94 22.74
CA PHE A 261 -9.83 -12.28 22.92
C PHE A 261 -9.61 -13.22 21.70
N ALA A 262 -8.89 -14.34 21.82
CA ALA A 262 -8.39 -15.13 20.70
C ALA A 262 -9.29 -16.35 20.51
N ASN A 263 -9.80 -16.55 19.29
CA ASN A 263 -10.39 -17.82 18.90
C ASN A 263 -9.56 -18.43 17.76
N LEU A 264 -8.65 -19.33 18.15
CA LEU A 264 -7.76 -20.06 17.25
C LEU A 264 -8.49 -20.96 16.24
N GLN A 265 -9.74 -21.37 16.52
CA GLN A 265 -10.52 -22.20 15.59
C GLN A 265 -11.23 -21.40 14.49
N ALA A 266 -11.34 -20.07 14.63
CA ALA A 266 -12.03 -19.22 13.66
C ALA A 266 -11.08 -18.44 12.73
N GLY A 267 -9.75 -18.58 12.89
CA GLY A 267 -8.77 -17.77 12.15
C GLY A 267 -8.86 -16.26 12.46
N ARG A 268 -9.56 -15.88 13.53
CA ARG A 268 -9.85 -14.48 13.90
C ARG A 268 -9.08 -14.13 15.16
N HIS A 269 -8.09 -13.24 15.02
CA HIS A 269 -7.57 -12.53 16.19
C HIS A 269 -8.60 -11.50 16.61
N PHE A 270 -9.26 -11.78 17.73
CA PHE A 270 -9.59 -10.72 18.64
C PHE A 270 -8.61 -10.66 19.84
N GLY A 271 -7.65 -11.59 20.08
CA GLY A 271 -6.41 -11.57 20.93
C GLY A 271 -6.34 -12.01 22.44
N LEU A 272 -5.42 -11.47 23.26
CA LEU A 272 -4.87 -11.97 24.55
C LEU A 272 -4.04 -13.24 24.42
N MET A 273 -2.82 -13.05 24.91
CA MET A 273 -1.91 -14.09 25.32
C MET A 273 -2.43 -14.74 26.61
N ASN A 274 -2.60 -16.05 26.55
CA ASN A 274 -1.98 -16.95 27.52
C ASN A 274 -2.05 -18.37 26.95
N SER A 275 -1.01 -18.75 26.18
CA SER A 275 -0.51 -20.13 25.98
C SER A 275 0.22 -20.37 24.65
N THR A 276 0.25 -19.43 23.71
CA THR A 276 0.89 -19.67 22.39
C THR A 276 1.87 -18.56 21.99
N ASN A 277 3.12 -18.93 21.72
CA ASN A 277 4.22 -18.12 21.14
C ASN A 277 3.90 -17.62 19.71
N VAL A 278 2.76 -16.95 19.50
CA VAL A 278 2.34 -16.45 18.19
C VAL A 278 2.82 -15.01 18.01
N PRO A 279 3.58 -14.70 16.94
CA PRO A 279 4.09 -13.34 16.72
C PRO A 279 2.94 -12.36 16.41
N PHE A 280 3.01 -11.14 16.94
CA PHE A 280 1.92 -10.17 16.90
C PHE A 280 1.92 -9.34 15.61
N LEU A 281 0.78 -9.29 14.92
CA LEU A 281 0.53 -8.37 13.81
C LEU A 281 -0.64 -7.44 14.14
N PRO A 282 -0.46 -6.11 14.06
CA PRO A 282 -1.53 -5.15 14.31
C PRO A 282 -2.45 -5.00 13.09
N LEU A 283 -3.00 -6.12 12.61
CA LEU A 283 -3.96 -6.20 11.51
C LEU A 283 -5.31 -6.69 12.04
N TYR A 284 -6.33 -5.87 11.88
CA TYR A 284 -7.66 -6.13 12.45
C TYR A 284 -8.63 -6.55 11.35
N TYR A 285 -9.42 -7.60 11.60
CA TYR A 285 -10.41 -8.06 10.63
C TYR A 285 -11.65 -7.17 10.61
N SER A 286 -12.16 -6.94 9.40
CA SER A 286 -13.42 -6.26 9.11
C SER A 286 -14.24 -7.09 8.13
N ASN A 287 -15.55 -7.00 8.28
CA ASN A 287 -16.54 -7.43 7.29
C ASN A 287 -17.37 -6.23 6.78
N LEU A 288 -17.00 -5.00 7.15
CA LEU A 288 -17.66 -3.78 6.72
C LEU A 288 -17.24 -3.48 5.27
N ARG A 289 -18.21 -3.51 4.37
CA ARG A 289 -18.07 -3.44 2.91
C ARG A 289 -18.99 -2.38 2.31
#